data_AF-A0A538AHM5-F1
#
_entry.id   AF-A0A538AHM5-F1
#
_cell.length_a   1.000
_cell.length_b   1.000
_cell.length_c   1.000
_cell.angle_alpha   90.00
_cell.angle_beta   90.00
_cell.angle_gamma   90.00
#
_symmetry.space_group_name_H-M   'P 1'
#
loop_
_entity.id
_entity.type
_entity.pdbx_description
1 polymer ?
#
loop_
_entity_poly.entity_id
_entity_poly.type
_entity_poly.pdbx_seq_one_letter_code
_entity_poly.pdbx_strand_id
1 'polypeptide(L)'
;MSRWEPLHPDFVVAMRVLDALGLPHAELWRLLRPVAARLGIPRPTYARVRRFAIAERRRKGEHNEALNRVLCDLFAGRSPLKR
;
A
#
# COMPACT_ATOMS: atom_id res chain seq x y z
N MET A 1 4.34 1.20 25.82
CA MET A 1 3.49 1.55 24.66
C MET A 1 3.81 0.59 23.51
N SER A 2 2.80 -0.12 23.02
CA SER A 2 2.93 -1.40 22.30
C SER A 2 3.74 -1.31 21.01
N ARG A 3 4.77 -2.16 20.93
CA ARG A 3 5.71 -2.29 19.80
C ARG A 3 5.08 -3.04 18.61
N TRP A 4 3.87 -3.60 18.75
CA TRP A 4 3.33 -4.61 17.82
C TRP A 4 1.79 -4.70 17.67
N GLU A 5 1.02 -3.64 17.91
CA GLU A 5 -0.38 -3.69 17.45
C GLU A 5 -0.45 -3.65 15.92
N PRO A 6 -1.24 -4.50 15.25
CA PRO A 6 -1.56 -4.35 13.83
C PRO A 6 -2.21 -2.97 13.59
N LEU A 7 -2.02 -2.40 12.39
CA LEU A 7 -2.82 -1.22 12.03
C LEU A 7 -4.27 -1.68 11.85
N HIS A 8 -5.21 -0.84 12.31
CA HIS A 8 -6.64 -1.10 12.10
C HIS A 8 -6.91 -1.39 10.61
N PRO A 9 -7.66 -2.44 10.25
CA PRO A 9 -7.87 -2.84 8.85
C PRO A 9 -8.39 -1.71 7.98
N ASP A 10 -9.40 -0.97 8.43
CA ASP A 10 -9.96 0.15 7.65
C ASP A 10 -9.00 1.32 7.50
N PHE A 11 -8.10 1.53 8.48
CA PHE A 11 -7.06 2.53 8.37
C PHE A 11 -6.03 2.12 7.29
N VAL A 12 -5.73 0.83 7.19
CA VAL A 12 -4.89 0.28 6.14
C VAL A 12 -5.53 0.44 4.76
N VAL A 13 -6.84 0.19 4.64
CA VAL A 13 -7.59 0.41 3.39
C VAL A 13 -7.51 1.88 2.98
N ALA A 14 -7.84 2.81 3.88
CA ALA A 14 -7.76 4.24 3.60
C ALA A 14 -6.36 4.69 3.18
N MET A 15 -5.33 4.18 3.86
CA MET A 15 -3.94 4.46 3.50
C MET A 15 -3.59 3.94 2.11
N ARG A 16 -4.02 2.73 1.73
CA ARG A 16 -3.78 2.19 0.38
C ARG A 16 -4.44 3.01 -0.72
N VAL A 17 -5.66 3.49 -0.47
CA VAL A 17 -6.41 4.36 -1.39
C VAL A 17 -5.70 5.71 -1.55
N LEU A 18 -5.34 6.37 -0.44
CA LEU A 18 -4.64 7.65 -0.49
C LEU A 18 -3.23 7.53 -1.09
N ASP A 19 -2.52 6.43 -0.81
CA ASP A 19 -1.19 6.17 -1.37
C ASP A 19 -1.23 5.93 -2.88
N ALA A 20 -2.34 5.40 -3.42
CA ALA A 20 -2.52 5.24 -4.86
C ALA A 20 -2.50 6.57 -5.63
N LEU A 21 -2.74 7.69 -4.96
CA LEU A 21 -2.63 9.04 -5.54
C LEU A 21 -1.18 9.53 -5.69
N GLY A 22 -0.18 8.72 -5.31
CA GLY A 22 1.24 9.06 -5.48
C GLY A 22 1.74 10.14 -4.51
N LEU A 23 1.02 10.40 -3.41
CA LEU A 23 1.34 11.48 -2.49
C LEU A 23 2.67 11.28 -1.75
N PRO A 24 3.38 12.37 -1.37
CA PRO A 24 4.48 12.29 -0.43
C PRO A 24 4.03 11.69 0.91
N HIS A 25 4.91 10.93 1.58
CA HIS A 25 4.57 10.25 2.85
C HIS A 25 4.07 11.19 3.93
N ALA A 26 4.62 12.41 4.01
CA ALA A 26 4.20 13.42 4.97
C ALA A 26 2.75 13.84 4.73
N GLU A 27 2.36 13.97 3.46
CA GLU A 27 1.02 14.36 3.06
C GLU A 27 0.01 13.23 3.29
N LEU A 28 0.38 12.01 2.92
CA LEU A 28 -0.38 10.80 3.26
C LEU A 28 -0.66 10.72 4.79
N TRP A 29 0.35 10.96 5.62
CA TRP A 29 0.20 10.95 7.08
C TRP A 29 -0.68 12.08 7.63
N ARG A 30 -0.75 13.23 6.95
CA ARG A 30 -1.65 14.33 7.29
C ARG A 30 -3.10 14.01 6.93
N LEU A 31 -3.33 13.48 5.74
CA LEU A 31 -4.67 13.11 5.25
C LEU A 31 -5.29 11.93 6.02
N LEU A 32 -4.46 11.07 6.64
CA LEU A 32 -4.93 9.98 7.49
C LEU A 32 -5.39 10.41 8.89
N ARG A 33 -5.20 11.68 9.29
CA ARG A 33 -5.66 12.22 10.58
C ARG A 33 -7.17 12.06 10.80
N PRO A 34 -8.04 12.56 9.90
CA PRO A 34 -9.48 12.41 10.05
C PRO A 34 -9.92 10.94 10.06
N VAL A 35 -9.19 10.05 9.37
CA VAL A 35 -9.49 8.61 9.36
C VAL A 35 -9.25 7.98 10.73
N ALA A 36 -8.10 8.26 11.36
CA ALA A 36 -7.83 7.77 12.72
C ALA A 36 -8.88 8.27 13.73
N ALA A 37 -9.27 9.55 13.62
CA ALA A 37 -10.30 10.13 14.46
C ALA A 37 -11.67 9.45 14.25
N ARG A 38 -12.09 9.25 13.00
CA ARG A 38 -13.36 8.59 12.65
C ARG A 38 -13.42 7.13 13.12
N LEU A 39 -12.29 6.44 13.10
CA LEU A 39 -12.18 5.05 13.58
C LEU A 39 -12.00 4.94 15.10
N GLY A 40 -11.88 6.06 15.83
CA GLY A 40 -11.65 6.05 17.27
C GLY A 40 -10.31 5.42 17.69
N ILE A 41 -9.32 5.38 16.80
CA ILE A 41 -8.02 4.76 17.07
C ILE A 41 -6.93 5.81 17.36
N PRO A 42 -5.90 5.47 18.16
CA PRO A 42 -4.73 6.31 18.29
C PRO A 42 -4.10 6.57 16.91
N ARG A 43 -3.78 7.84 16.65
CA ARG A 43 -3.14 8.23 15.40
C ARG A 43 -1.79 7.51 15.25
N PRO A 44 -1.56 6.75 14.16
CA PRO A 44 -0.26 6.15 13.91
C PRO A 44 0.83 7.20 13.72
N THR A 45 2.03 6.89 14.20
CA THR A 45 3.20 7.76 14.02
C THR A 45 3.58 7.86 12.54
N TYR A 46 4.21 8.97 12.16
CA TYR A 46 4.72 9.17 10.80
C TYR A 46 5.64 8.01 10.37
N ALA A 47 6.55 7.58 11.24
CA ALA A 47 7.46 6.47 10.95
C ALA A 47 6.72 5.16 10.63
N ARG A 48 5.61 4.89 11.33
CA ARG A 48 4.78 3.69 11.11
C ARG A 48 4.05 3.76 9.77
N VAL A 49 3.43 4.90 9.45
CA VAL A 49 2.78 5.12 8.14
C VAL A 49 3.79 5.02 7.00
N ARG A 50 4.96 5.66 7.14
CA ARG A 50 6.03 5.61 6.14
C ARG A 50 6.51 4.18 5.89
N ARG A 51 6.79 3.39 6.94
CA ARG A 51 7.22 1.99 6.79
C ARG A 51 6.17 1.15 6.05
N PHE A 52 4.90 1.31 6.40
CA PHE A 52 3.82 0.59 5.75
C PHE A 52 3.69 0.99 4.27
N ALA A 53 3.68 2.30 3.99
CA ALA A 53 3.57 2.81 2.62
C ALA A 53 4.71 2.33 1.72
N ILE A 54 5.96 2.29 2.23
CA ILE A 54 7.11 1.73 1.50
C ILE A 54 6.88 0.25 1.15
N ALA A 55 6.44 -0.55 2.13
CA ALA A 55 6.17 -1.96 1.91
C ALA A 55 5.06 -2.20 0.88
N GLU A 56 3.98 -1.42 0.94
CA GLU A 56 2.88 -1.50 -0.03
C GLU A 56 3.29 -1.07 -1.43
N ARG A 57 4.06 0.01 -1.56
CA ARG A 57 4.58 0.46 -2.86
C ARG A 57 5.49 -0.59 -3.49
N ARG A 58 6.36 -1.22 -2.69
CA ARG A 58 7.19 -2.33 -3.14
C ARG A 58 6.33 -3.50 -3.62
N ARG A 59 5.34 -3.92 -2.82
CA ARG A 59 4.41 -5.00 -3.18
C ARG A 59 3.66 -4.72 -4.48
N LYS A 60 3.18 -3.47 -4.66
CA LYS A 60 2.52 -3.03 -5.91
C LYS A 60 3.49 -3.04 -7.09
N GLY A 61 4.73 -2.59 -6.90
CA GLY A 61 5.78 -2.64 -7.92
C GLY A 61 6.07 -4.06 -8.38
N GLU A 62 6.34 -4.97 -7.45
CA GLU A 62 6.60 -6.38 -7.73
C GLU A 62 5.41 -7.05 -8.45
N HIS A 63 4.18 -6.73 -8.06
CA HIS A 63 2.97 -7.22 -8.72
C HIS A 63 2.83 -6.67 -10.15
N ASN A 64 3.05 -5.37 -10.35
CA ASN A 64 3.01 -4.75 -11.67
C ASN A 64 4.09 -5.30 -12.59
N GLU A 65 5.30 -5.55 -12.08
CA GLU A 65 6.37 -6.19 -12.83
C GLU A 65 6.03 -7.63 -13.22
N ALA A 66 5.38 -8.38 -12.32
CA ALA A 66 4.89 -9.73 -12.62
C ALA A 66 3.80 -9.69 -13.71
N LEU A 67 2.82 -8.79 -13.60
CA LEU A 67 1.79 -8.60 -14.63
C LEU A 67 2.40 -8.18 -15.97
N ASN A 68 3.35 -7.25 -15.95
CA ASN A 68 4.01 -6.79 -17.17
C ASN A 68 4.75 -7.93 -17.88
N ARG A 69 5.43 -8.82 -17.14
CA ARG A 69 6.05 -10.02 -17.72
C ARG A 69 5.03 -10.93 -18.40
N VAL A 70 3.91 -11.20 -17.74
CA VAL A 70 2.82 -12.01 -18.31
C VAL A 70 2.25 -11.36 -19.57
N LEU A 71 2.04 -10.03 -19.55
CA LEU A 71 1.56 -9.29 -20.72
C LEU A 71 2.57 -9.32 -21.87
N CYS A 72 3.87 -9.14 -21.61
CA CYS A 72 4.91 -9.24 -22.63
C CYS A 72 4.96 -10.63 -23.26
N ASP A 73 4.83 -11.70 -22.47
CA ASP A 73 4.78 -13.06 -23.00
C ASP A 73 3.54 -13.28 -23.87
N LEU A 74 2.38 -12.82 -23.41
CA LEU A 74 1.14 -12.89 -24.18
C LEU A 74 1.24 -12.15 -25.52
N PHE A 75 1.76 -10.91 -25.50
CA PHE A 75 1.96 -10.11 -26.72
C PHE A 75 3.02 -10.72 -27.66
N ALA A 76 3.97 -11.47 -27.12
CA ALA A 76 4.94 -12.23 -27.91
C ALA A 76 4.41 -13.59 -28.41
N GLY A 77 3.12 -13.90 -28.19
CA GLY A 77 2.50 -15.15 -28.59
C GLY A 77 2.88 -16.36 -27.72
N ARG A 78 3.54 -16.13 -26.57
CA ARG A 78 3.89 -17.17 -25.59
C ARG A 78 2.82 -17.23 -24.51
N SER A 79 2.07 -18.33 -24.46
CA SER A 79 1.11 -18.54 -23.37
C SER A 79 1.82 -19.19 -22.16
N PRO A 80 1.73 -18.61 -20.95
CA PRO A 80 2.27 -19.22 -19.74
C PRO A 80 1.47 -20.47 -19.28
N LEU A 81 0.39 -20.86 -19.98
CA LEU A 81 -0.51 -21.95 -19.60
C LEU A 81 -0.12 -23.34 -20.15
N LYS A 82 1.11 -23.52 -20.65
CA LYS A 82 1.63 -24.86 -20.99
C LYS A 82 2.97 -25.11 -20.31
N ARG A 83 2.92 -25.72 -19.13
CA ARG A 83 3.96 -26.63 -18.65
C ARG A 83 3.30 -27.89 -18.15
#